data_AF-A0A388QL77-F1
#
_entry.id   AF-A0A388QL77-F1
#
_cell.length_a   1.000
_cell.length_b   1.000
_cell.length_c   1.000
_cell.angle_alpha   90.00
_cell.angle_beta   90.00
_cell.angle_gamma   90.00
#
_symmetry.space_group_name_H-M   'P 1'
#
loop_
_entity.id
_entity.type
_entity.pdbx_description
1 polymer ?
#
loop_
_entity_poly.entity_id
_entity_poly.type
_entity_poly.pdbx_seq_one_letter_code
_entity_poly.pdbx_strand_id
1 'polypeptide(L)'
;MDLKKLVEEQSLINFPVGLGGCRATNSFFDSCDYDITIFDDKSERTNIVFYDDNFIKIHHGSLKETKSDVLVKYDGMQIIHDESWELRMFLSKIKEKRLMLYKDSAKNCLFNSLFCCEKTKEGIKDLNVFSSCWQICASYFLADAIYLLNLYRPNPTHMLDVIRKFEKNQINEQISTVTQTIGIERATQSLLERMLKSTIGFSDLVENNNHSKIIQQKYDLFVKNSMLSDCYFYLGYINKENFVKIKDSIDRQPDLIHILKIAFDIEADSNLLENQVKLIQKSCNAIFGLISGA
;
A
#
# COMPACT_ATOMS: atom_id res chain seq x y z
N MET A 1 -13.27 -8.77 -20.09
CA MET A 1 -12.01 -8.26 -20.65
C MET A 1 -11.08 -9.34 -21.16
N ASP A 2 -10.67 -9.21 -22.42
CA ASP A 2 -9.62 -10.01 -23.06
C ASP A 2 -8.27 -9.28 -22.92
N LEU A 3 -7.41 -9.78 -22.02
CA LEU A 3 -6.11 -9.17 -21.73
C LEU A 3 -5.10 -9.32 -22.87
N LYS A 4 -5.23 -10.37 -23.71
CA LYS A 4 -4.33 -10.54 -24.85
C LYS A 4 -4.63 -9.50 -25.92
N LYS A 5 -5.92 -9.32 -26.21
CA LYS A 5 -6.39 -8.28 -27.14
C LYS A 5 -5.95 -6.88 -26.69
N LEU A 6 -6.03 -6.58 -25.39
CA LEU A 6 -5.52 -5.31 -24.85
C LEU A 6 -4.01 -5.12 -25.15
N VAL A 7 -3.19 -6.14 -24.88
CA VAL A 7 -1.74 -6.09 -25.13
C VAL A 7 -1.43 -5.88 -26.61
N GLU A 8 -2.20 -6.51 -27.50
CA GLU A 8 -2.10 -6.33 -28.95
C GLU A 8 -2.49 -4.90 -29.38
N GLU A 9 -3.66 -4.41 -28.95
CA GLU A 9 -4.16 -3.08 -29.31
C GLU A 9 -3.29 -1.94 -28.78
N GLN A 10 -2.64 -2.14 -27.62
CA GLN A 10 -1.71 -1.17 -27.03
C GLN A 10 -0.28 -1.31 -27.58
N SER A 11 -0.04 -2.18 -28.58
CA SER A 11 1.28 -2.42 -29.18
C SER A 11 2.35 -2.85 -28.16
N LEU A 12 1.95 -3.61 -27.14
CA LEU A 12 2.81 -4.06 -26.03
C LEU A 12 3.43 -5.44 -26.25
N ILE A 13 3.19 -6.06 -27.42
CA ILE A 13 3.66 -7.40 -27.78
C ILE A 13 5.18 -7.54 -27.90
N ASN A 14 5.93 -6.43 -27.89
CA ASN A 14 7.40 -6.48 -27.98
C ASN A 14 8.08 -6.76 -26.63
N PHE A 15 7.32 -6.83 -25.54
CA PHE A 15 7.84 -7.00 -24.19
C PHE A 15 7.07 -8.09 -23.44
N PRO A 16 7.69 -8.78 -22.48
CA PRO A 16 6.94 -9.63 -21.56
C PRO A 16 5.93 -8.80 -20.77
N VAL A 17 4.72 -9.31 -20.62
CA VAL A 17 3.61 -8.64 -19.92
C VAL A 17 2.98 -9.60 -18.93
N GLY A 18 2.82 -9.14 -17.69
CA GLY A 18 2.18 -9.91 -16.64
C GLY A 18 1.06 -9.15 -15.93
N LEU A 19 0.06 -9.90 -15.48
CA LEU A 19 -1.03 -9.45 -14.62
C LEU A 19 -0.69 -9.75 -13.16
N GLY A 20 -0.57 -8.70 -12.34
CA GLY A 20 -0.43 -8.77 -10.89
C GLY A 20 -1.72 -8.39 -10.14
N GLY A 21 -1.55 -7.99 -8.89
CA GLY A 21 -2.64 -7.46 -8.06
C GLY A 21 -3.72 -8.51 -7.73
N CYS A 22 -4.93 -8.05 -7.36
CA CYS A 22 -6.02 -8.93 -6.94
C CYS A 22 -6.51 -9.83 -8.08
N ARG A 23 -6.57 -9.29 -9.30
CA ARG A 23 -7.09 -9.98 -10.49
C ARG A 23 -6.22 -11.15 -10.94
N ALA A 24 -4.95 -11.18 -10.53
CA ALA A 24 -4.08 -12.35 -10.71
C ALA A 24 -4.40 -13.51 -9.74
N THR A 25 -5.24 -13.27 -8.74
CA THR A 25 -5.66 -14.25 -7.73
C THR A 25 -7.14 -14.60 -7.90
N ASN A 26 -7.60 -15.69 -7.27
CA ASN A 26 -9.01 -16.07 -7.28
C ASN A 26 -9.87 -15.29 -6.26
N SER A 27 -9.33 -14.24 -5.64
CA SER A 27 -9.99 -13.49 -4.55
C SER A 27 -9.90 -11.99 -4.83
N PHE A 28 -10.80 -11.47 -5.68
CA PHE A 28 -10.93 -10.06 -6.00
C PHE A 28 -12.38 -9.58 -5.88
N PHE A 29 -12.57 -8.28 -5.67
CA PHE A 29 -13.87 -7.63 -5.84
C PHE A 29 -14.03 -7.14 -7.29
N ASP A 30 -15.27 -6.97 -7.75
CA ASP A 30 -15.54 -6.43 -9.09
C ASP A 30 -14.96 -5.02 -9.30
N SER A 31 -14.76 -4.25 -8.22
CA SER A 31 -14.12 -2.93 -8.26
C SER A 31 -12.58 -2.99 -8.28
N CYS A 32 -11.97 -4.18 -8.26
CA CYS A 32 -10.52 -4.29 -8.35
C CYS A 32 -10.05 -3.95 -9.76
N ASP A 33 -9.13 -3.00 -9.83
CA ASP A 33 -8.38 -2.64 -11.02
C ASP A 33 -7.50 -3.79 -11.53
N TYR A 34 -7.23 -3.79 -12.83
CA TYR A 34 -6.26 -4.69 -13.45
C TYR A 34 -4.87 -4.08 -13.32
N ASP A 35 -3.95 -4.82 -12.70
CA ASP A 35 -2.58 -4.37 -12.46
C ASP A 35 -1.65 -5.07 -13.46
N ILE A 36 -1.25 -4.35 -14.51
CA ILE A 36 -0.44 -4.87 -15.62
C ILE A 36 0.98 -4.31 -15.48
N THR A 37 1.98 -5.19 -15.53
CA THR A 37 3.38 -4.80 -15.62
C THR A 37 3.94 -5.18 -16.99
N ILE A 38 4.52 -4.19 -17.66
CA ILE A 38 5.29 -4.36 -18.90
C ILE A 38 6.77 -4.40 -18.51
N PHE A 39 7.48 -5.46 -18.89
CA PHE A 39 8.90 -5.62 -18.58
C PHE A 39 9.77 -5.02 -19.69
N ASP A 40 9.80 -3.68 -19.77
CA ASP A 40 10.48 -2.89 -20.80
C ASP A 40 11.69 -2.08 -20.28
N ASP A 41 12.13 -2.34 -19.04
CA ASP A 41 13.26 -1.67 -18.37
C ASP A 41 13.07 -0.15 -18.19
N LYS A 42 11.86 0.39 -18.38
CA LYS A 42 11.59 1.82 -18.20
C LYS A 42 11.30 2.18 -16.75
N SER A 43 11.66 3.41 -16.38
CA SER A 43 11.35 4.02 -15.08
C SER A 43 10.22 5.05 -15.22
N GLU A 44 9.19 4.71 -15.98
CA GLU A 44 8.01 5.56 -16.16
C GLU A 44 7.07 5.45 -14.96
N ARG A 45 6.31 6.52 -14.70
CA ARG A 45 5.29 6.52 -13.64
C ARG A 45 4.13 5.61 -14.03
N THR A 46 3.47 5.02 -13.03
CA THR A 46 2.24 4.24 -13.25
C THR A 46 1.22 5.07 -14.01
N ASN A 47 0.76 4.53 -15.14
CA ASN A 47 -0.32 5.10 -15.94
C ASN A 47 -1.63 4.40 -15.61
N ILE A 48 -2.75 5.12 -15.64
CA ILE A 48 -4.08 4.55 -15.42
C ILE A 48 -4.96 4.86 -16.62
N VAL A 49 -5.39 3.80 -17.28
CA VAL A 49 -6.28 3.86 -18.45
C VAL A 49 -7.61 3.20 -18.14
N PHE A 50 -8.64 3.59 -18.89
CA PHE A 50 -9.97 2.99 -18.81
C PHE A 50 -10.23 2.22 -20.10
N TYR A 51 -10.55 0.94 -19.99
CA TYR A 51 -10.74 0.03 -21.11
C TYR A 51 -11.75 -1.06 -20.75
N ASP A 52 -12.69 -1.36 -21.65
CA ASP A 52 -13.73 -2.39 -21.46
C ASP A 52 -14.45 -2.25 -20.10
N ASP A 53 -14.85 -1.02 -19.76
CA ASP A 53 -15.48 -0.64 -18.48
C ASP A 53 -14.64 -0.92 -17.20
N ASN A 54 -13.33 -1.12 -17.35
CA ASN A 54 -12.42 -1.42 -16.26
C ASN A 54 -11.26 -0.41 -16.20
N PHE A 55 -10.80 -0.14 -14.98
CA PHE A 55 -9.54 0.57 -14.77
C PHE A 55 -8.36 -0.39 -14.86
N ILE A 56 -7.33 0.05 -15.59
CA ILE A 56 -6.10 -0.68 -15.78
C ILE A 56 -4.95 0.20 -15.32
N LYS A 57 -4.20 -0.28 -14.33
CA LYS A 57 -2.93 0.30 -13.91
C LYS A 57 -1.81 -0.36 -14.71
N ILE A 58 -1.07 0.45 -15.45
CA ILE A 58 0.07 0.03 -16.24
C ILE A 58 1.33 0.47 -15.51
N HIS A 59 2.18 -0.51 -15.20
CA HIS A 59 3.48 -0.32 -14.57
C HIS A 59 4.59 -0.74 -15.53
N HIS A 60 5.75 -0.14 -15.36
CA HIS A 60 6.97 -0.49 -16.07
C HIS A 60 7.92 -1.20 -15.11
N GLY A 61 8.41 -2.36 -15.53
CA GLY A 61 9.22 -3.26 -14.72
C GLY A 61 10.49 -3.70 -15.44
N SER A 62 11.37 -4.35 -14.69
CA SER A 62 12.62 -4.88 -15.20
C SER A 62 12.78 -6.34 -14.80
N LEU A 63 13.20 -7.19 -15.74
CA LEU A 63 13.60 -8.57 -15.45
C LEU A 63 14.96 -8.65 -14.71
N LYS A 64 15.64 -7.50 -14.54
CA LYS A 64 16.87 -7.35 -13.77
C LYS A 64 16.60 -6.81 -12.35
N GLU A 65 15.34 -6.71 -11.93
CA GLU A 65 14.98 -6.24 -10.60
C GLU A 65 15.59 -7.13 -9.50
N THR A 66 16.05 -6.50 -8.42
CA THR A 66 16.71 -7.14 -7.28
C THR A 66 16.11 -6.75 -5.93
N LYS A 67 15.32 -5.67 -5.89
CA LYS A 67 14.69 -5.15 -4.67
C LYS A 67 13.55 -6.05 -4.23
N SER A 68 13.63 -6.60 -3.02
CA SER A 68 12.62 -7.51 -2.47
C SER A 68 11.22 -6.91 -2.42
N ASP A 69 11.08 -5.61 -2.12
CA ASP A 69 9.81 -4.90 -2.07
C ASP A 69 9.11 -4.78 -3.44
N VAL A 70 9.89 -4.81 -4.53
CA VAL A 70 9.35 -4.86 -5.89
C VAL A 70 9.10 -6.31 -6.30
N LEU A 71 10.04 -7.23 -6.04
CA LEU A 71 9.91 -8.64 -6.43
C LEU A 71 8.71 -9.34 -5.78
N VAL A 72 8.35 -8.99 -4.54
CA VAL A 72 7.12 -9.49 -3.90
C VAL A 72 5.85 -9.08 -4.67
N LYS A 73 5.88 -7.95 -5.40
CA LYS A 73 4.79 -7.53 -6.30
C LYS A 73 4.75 -8.32 -7.61
N TYR A 74 5.73 -9.15 -7.89
CA TYR A 74 5.69 -10.06 -9.05
C TYR A 74 5.34 -11.50 -8.66
N ASP A 75 5.44 -11.87 -7.38
CA ASP A 75 5.10 -13.22 -6.89
C ASP A 75 3.66 -13.64 -7.20
N GLY A 76 3.46 -14.73 -7.95
CA GLY A 76 2.13 -15.19 -8.36
C GLY A 76 1.49 -14.39 -9.52
N MET A 77 2.26 -13.54 -10.20
CA MET A 77 1.83 -12.85 -11.42
C MET A 77 1.45 -13.87 -12.51
N GLN A 78 0.34 -13.61 -13.21
CA GLN A 78 -0.09 -14.39 -14.38
C GLN A 78 0.55 -13.82 -15.65
N ILE A 79 1.11 -14.67 -16.49
CA ILE A 79 1.73 -14.24 -17.75
C ILE A 79 0.63 -13.99 -18.79
N ILE A 80 0.56 -12.77 -19.33
CA ILE A 80 -0.31 -12.43 -20.46
C ILE A 80 0.44 -12.70 -21.78
N HIS A 81 1.69 -12.24 -21.85
CA HIS A 81 2.56 -12.36 -23.03
C HIS A 81 4.03 -12.59 -22.61
N ASP A 82 4.72 -13.57 -23.21
CA ASP A 82 6.12 -13.93 -22.91
C ASP A 82 6.69 -14.89 -23.98
N GLU A 83 6.96 -14.37 -25.19
CA GLU A 83 7.42 -15.21 -26.32
C GLU A 83 8.77 -15.90 -26.05
N SER A 84 9.69 -15.22 -25.37
CA SER A 84 11.05 -15.70 -25.10
C SER A 84 11.18 -16.49 -23.79
N TRP A 85 10.08 -16.67 -23.04
CA TRP A 85 10.02 -17.40 -21.76
C TRP A 85 10.83 -16.74 -20.62
N GLU A 86 11.31 -15.52 -20.82
CA GLU A 86 12.17 -14.82 -19.87
C GLU A 86 11.39 -14.45 -18.61
N LEU A 87 10.13 -13.99 -18.76
CA LEU A 87 9.28 -13.68 -17.61
C LEU A 87 8.93 -14.94 -16.84
N ARG A 88 8.62 -16.06 -17.51
CA ARG A 88 8.40 -17.35 -16.86
C ARG A 88 9.60 -17.79 -16.03
N MET A 89 10.82 -17.71 -16.59
CA MET A 89 12.04 -18.04 -15.86
C MET A 89 12.28 -17.11 -14.67
N PHE A 90 12.01 -15.82 -14.85
CA PHE A 90 12.13 -14.82 -13.79
C PHE A 90 11.16 -15.08 -12.63
N LEU A 91 9.87 -15.34 -12.93
CA LEU A 91 8.87 -15.67 -11.93
C LEU A 91 9.18 -16.98 -11.18
N SER A 92 9.78 -17.97 -11.84
CA SER A 92 10.26 -19.20 -11.17
C SER A 92 11.31 -18.90 -10.10
N LYS A 93 12.27 -18.02 -10.40
CA LYS A 93 13.30 -17.59 -9.44
C LYS A 93 12.70 -16.85 -8.24
N ILE A 94 11.67 -16.03 -8.47
CA ILE A 94 10.93 -15.35 -7.40
C ILE A 94 10.23 -16.38 -6.50
N LYS A 95 9.55 -17.36 -7.10
CA LYS A 95 8.86 -18.43 -6.37
C LYS A 95 9.82 -19.25 -5.51
N GLU A 96 11.00 -19.60 -6.02
CA GLU A 96 12.05 -20.31 -5.27
C GLU A 96 12.55 -19.50 -4.06
N LYS A 97 12.65 -18.17 -4.19
CA LYS A 97 13.13 -17.27 -3.13
C LYS A 97 12.02 -16.65 -2.30
N ARG A 98 10.77 -17.09 -2.48
CA ARG A 98 9.56 -16.43 -1.93
C ARG A 98 9.67 -16.10 -0.44
N LEU A 99 9.96 -17.07 0.40
CA LEU A 99 10.04 -16.86 1.86
C LEU A 99 11.09 -15.79 2.23
N MET A 100 12.26 -15.84 1.60
CA MET A 100 13.34 -14.87 1.82
C MET A 100 12.93 -13.46 1.39
N LEU A 101 12.35 -13.32 0.20
CA LEU A 101 11.90 -12.03 -0.33
C LEU A 101 10.84 -11.38 0.56
N TYR A 102 9.86 -12.15 1.04
CA TYR A 102 8.84 -11.64 1.95
C TYR A 102 9.42 -11.27 3.31
N LYS A 103 10.33 -12.08 3.88
CA LYS A 103 11.01 -11.76 5.15
C LYS A 103 11.84 -10.48 5.02
N ASP A 104 12.57 -10.30 3.93
CA ASP A 104 13.39 -9.11 3.68
C ASP A 104 12.51 -7.86 3.44
N SER A 105 11.44 -8.00 2.65
CA SER A 105 10.48 -6.90 2.46
C SER A 105 9.79 -6.51 3.77
N ALA A 106 9.45 -7.48 4.63
CA ALA A 106 8.86 -7.21 5.94
C ALA A 106 9.84 -6.44 6.85
N LYS A 107 11.14 -6.81 6.85
CA LYS A 107 12.18 -6.06 7.58
C LYS A 107 12.27 -4.62 7.10
N ASN A 108 12.23 -4.39 5.79
CA ASN A 108 12.23 -3.03 5.23
C ASN A 108 11.00 -2.23 5.70
N CYS A 109 9.82 -2.85 5.76
CA CYS A 109 8.62 -2.22 6.31
C CYS A 109 8.79 -1.88 7.80
N LEU A 110 9.37 -2.77 8.62
CA LEU A 110 9.64 -2.48 10.04
C LEU A 110 10.65 -1.33 10.20
N PHE A 111 11.70 -1.27 9.38
CA PHE A 111 12.64 -0.14 9.38
C PHE A 111 11.96 1.17 9.00
N ASN A 112 11.12 1.17 7.97
CA ASN A 112 10.35 2.36 7.58
C ASN A 112 9.37 2.79 8.67
N SER A 113 8.75 1.84 9.38
CA SER A 113 7.89 2.13 10.53
C SER A 113 8.68 2.81 11.65
N LEU A 114 9.83 2.27 12.03
CA LEU A 114 10.71 2.87 13.05
C LEU A 114 11.23 4.25 12.62
N PHE A 115 11.60 4.43 11.35
CA PHE A 115 11.98 5.71 10.79
C PHE A 115 10.86 6.76 10.95
N CYS A 116 9.62 6.39 10.61
CA CYS A 116 8.47 7.26 10.77
C CYS A 116 8.18 7.59 12.24
N CYS A 117 8.40 6.63 13.15
CA CYS A 117 8.32 6.87 14.59
C CYS A 117 9.34 7.91 15.07
N GLU A 118 10.60 7.83 14.61
CA GLU A 118 11.61 8.84 14.94
C GLU A 118 11.27 10.20 14.34
N LYS A 119 10.79 10.25 13.10
CA LYS A 119 10.27 11.49 12.49
C LYS A 119 9.12 12.12 13.27
N THR A 120 8.24 11.29 13.82
CA THR A 120 7.17 11.78 14.69
C THR A 120 7.73 12.41 15.96
N LYS A 121 8.69 11.75 16.63
CA LYS A 121 9.30 12.29 17.87
C LYS A 121 10.08 13.58 17.64
N GLU A 122 10.85 13.65 16.55
CA GLU A 122 11.52 14.88 16.12
C GLU A 122 10.48 15.97 15.88
N GLY A 123 9.45 15.67 15.11
CA GLY A 123 8.38 16.61 14.79
C GLY A 123 7.61 17.12 16.00
N ILE A 124 7.39 16.30 17.03
CA ILE A 124 6.77 16.76 18.30
C ILE A 124 7.63 17.83 18.97
N LYS A 125 8.96 17.64 19.02
CA LYS A 125 9.89 18.59 19.63
C LYS A 125 9.98 19.89 18.83
N ASP A 126 10.01 19.77 17.52
CA ASP A 126 10.19 20.89 16.59
C ASP A 126 8.86 21.54 16.18
N LEU A 127 7.73 21.09 16.75
CA LEU A 127 6.37 21.51 16.40
C LEU A 127 6.06 21.37 14.91
N ASN A 128 6.63 20.35 14.26
CA ASN A 128 6.37 20.04 12.86
C ASN A 128 4.90 19.61 12.70
N VAL A 129 4.19 20.32 11.83
CA VAL A 129 2.76 20.12 11.57
C VAL A 129 2.43 18.74 10.98
N PHE A 130 3.41 18.04 10.39
CA PHE A 130 3.26 16.71 9.79
C PHE A 130 3.55 15.55 10.76
N SER A 131 3.84 15.81 12.03
CA SER A 131 4.18 14.76 13.02
C SER A 131 3.17 13.61 13.04
N SER A 132 1.86 13.91 13.05
CA SER A 132 0.82 12.87 13.02
C SER A 132 0.75 12.11 11.69
N CYS A 133 1.11 12.73 10.57
CA CYS A 133 1.20 12.03 9.28
C CYS A 133 2.28 10.95 9.32
N TRP A 134 3.44 11.26 9.92
CA TRP A 134 4.51 10.30 10.12
C TRP A 134 4.07 9.14 11.01
N GLN A 135 3.38 9.40 12.12
CA GLN A 135 2.90 8.34 13.00
C GLN A 135 1.93 7.39 12.28
N ILE A 136 0.98 7.93 11.51
CA ILE A 136 0.03 7.10 10.77
C ILE A 136 0.76 6.28 9.70
N CYS A 137 1.75 6.86 9.02
CA CYS A 137 2.63 6.11 8.12
C CYS A 137 3.36 4.97 8.85
N ALA A 138 3.82 5.21 10.08
CA ALA A 138 4.46 4.18 10.90
C ALA A 138 3.53 2.99 11.17
N SER A 139 2.26 3.25 11.48
CA SER A 139 1.24 2.21 11.69
C SER A 139 0.97 1.39 10.43
N TYR A 140 0.87 2.04 9.27
CA TYR A 140 0.66 1.32 8.01
C TYR A 140 1.88 0.51 7.58
N PHE A 141 3.10 1.00 7.80
CA PHE A 141 4.31 0.20 7.57
C PHE A 141 4.39 -1.01 8.51
N LEU A 142 3.95 -0.88 9.77
CA LEU A 142 3.82 -2.02 10.67
C LEU A 142 2.78 -3.03 10.15
N ALA A 143 1.65 -2.55 9.62
CA ALA A 143 0.64 -3.39 8.99
C ALA A 143 1.21 -4.16 7.78
N ASP A 144 1.97 -3.48 6.91
CA ASP A 144 2.62 -4.09 5.75
C ASP A 144 3.59 -5.21 6.19
N ALA A 145 4.38 -4.97 7.25
CA ALA A 145 5.29 -5.98 7.79
C ALA A 145 4.56 -7.23 8.29
N ILE A 146 3.48 -7.06 9.07
CA ILE A 146 2.65 -8.18 9.55
C ILE A 146 2.09 -8.96 8.36
N TYR A 147 1.56 -8.26 7.37
CA TYR A 147 0.96 -8.88 6.18
C TYR A 147 1.96 -9.70 5.36
N LEU A 148 3.15 -9.14 5.14
CA LEU A 148 4.25 -9.80 4.45
C LEU A 148 4.77 -11.02 5.19
N LEU A 149 4.84 -10.99 6.53
CA LEU A 149 5.26 -12.15 7.34
C LEU A 149 4.27 -13.32 7.27
N ASN A 150 3.03 -13.08 6.84
CA ASN A 150 2.05 -14.12 6.53
C ASN A 150 2.08 -14.55 5.06
N LEU A 151 3.09 -14.12 4.29
CA LEU A 151 3.25 -14.39 2.85
C LEU A 151 2.11 -13.83 1.99
N TYR A 152 1.49 -12.73 2.44
CA TYR A 152 0.56 -11.96 1.64
C TYR A 152 1.18 -10.65 1.16
N ARG A 153 0.92 -10.30 -0.10
CA ARG A 153 1.40 -9.06 -0.71
C ARG A 153 0.46 -7.91 -0.35
N PRO A 154 0.95 -6.80 0.23
CA PRO A 154 0.12 -5.67 0.61
C PRO A 154 -0.83 -5.20 -0.51
N ASN A 155 -2.11 -5.14 -0.17
CA ASN A 155 -3.15 -4.62 -1.04
C ASN A 155 -4.23 -3.93 -0.19
N PRO A 156 -4.31 -2.60 -0.21
CA PRO A 156 -5.15 -1.88 0.75
C PRO A 156 -6.66 -2.14 0.60
N THR A 157 -7.10 -2.69 -0.54
CA THR A 157 -8.52 -3.01 -0.76
C THR A 157 -8.97 -4.24 0.04
N HIS A 158 -8.08 -5.19 0.30
CA HIS A 158 -8.42 -6.45 0.97
C HIS A 158 -7.69 -6.67 2.30
N MET A 159 -6.65 -5.86 2.56
CA MET A 159 -5.69 -6.11 3.63
C MET A 159 -6.36 -6.28 5.00
N LEU A 160 -7.30 -5.40 5.37
CA LEU A 160 -7.94 -5.49 6.68
C LEU A 160 -8.82 -6.74 6.83
N ASP A 161 -9.64 -7.05 5.83
CA ASP A 161 -10.45 -8.29 5.79
C ASP A 161 -9.58 -9.55 5.88
N VAL A 162 -8.46 -9.58 5.17
CA VAL A 162 -7.52 -10.71 5.20
C VAL A 162 -6.82 -10.81 6.57
N ILE A 163 -6.36 -9.69 7.13
CA ILE A 163 -5.68 -9.70 8.44
C ILE A 163 -6.59 -10.21 9.56
N ARG A 164 -7.89 -9.87 9.53
CA ARG A 164 -8.87 -10.38 10.51
C ARG A 164 -8.98 -11.91 10.52
N LYS A 165 -8.56 -12.57 9.44
CA LYS A 165 -8.62 -14.03 9.26
C LYS A 165 -7.29 -14.72 9.56
N PHE A 166 -6.23 -13.97 9.88
CA PHE A 166 -4.94 -14.55 10.23
C PHE A 166 -5.01 -15.38 11.52
N GLU A 167 -4.24 -16.46 11.55
CA GLU A 167 -4.08 -17.27 12.75
C GLU A 167 -3.45 -16.44 13.88
N LYS A 168 -3.89 -16.69 15.11
CA LYS A 168 -3.34 -16.00 16.28
C LYS A 168 -1.91 -16.47 16.54
N ASN A 169 -0.97 -15.52 16.55
CA ASN A 169 0.40 -15.71 16.97
C ASN A 169 0.98 -14.35 17.41
N GLN A 170 2.18 -14.36 17.98
CA GLN A 170 2.81 -13.18 18.56
C GLN A 170 3.04 -12.03 17.55
N ILE A 171 3.18 -12.32 16.26
CA ILE A 171 3.32 -11.33 15.18
C ILE A 171 1.93 -10.76 14.84
N ASN A 172 0.95 -11.63 14.61
CA ASN A 172 -0.38 -11.24 14.13
C ASN A 172 -1.17 -10.47 15.19
N GLU A 173 -0.94 -10.74 16.47
CA GLU A 173 -1.53 -9.98 17.58
C GLU A 173 -1.09 -8.50 17.61
N GLN A 174 0.04 -8.15 16.98
CA GLN A 174 0.49 -6.76 16.84
C GLN A 174 -0.43 -5.91 15.94
N ILE A 175 -1.38 -6.53 15.21
CA ILE A 175 -2.37 -5.75 14.45
C ILE A 175 -3.24 -4.86 15.35
N SER A 176 -3.46 -5.27 16.61
CA SER A 176 -4.21 -4.46 17.57
C SER A 176 -3.61 -3.07 17.75
N THR A 177 -2.27 -2.99 17.82
CA THR A 177 -1.51 -1.74 17.82
C THR A 177 -1.79 -0.92 16.57
N VAL A 178 -1.78 -1.53 15.38
CA VAL A 178 -2.07 -0.83 14.11
C VAL A 178 -3.47 -0.25 14.16
N THR A 179 -4.50 -1.05 14.45
CA THR A 179 -5.90 -0.60 14.42
C THR A 179 -6.17 0.50 15.44
N GLN A 180 -5.57 0.40 16.63
CA GLN A 180 -5.67 1.42 17.67
C GLN A 180 -4.97 2.72 17.26
N THR A 181 -3.76 2.64 16.71
CA THR A 181 -2.96 3.83 16.41
C THR A 181 -3.38 4.55 15.13
N ILE A 182 -4.15 3.92 14.25
CA ILE A 182 -4.80 4.62 13.13
C ILE A 182 -6.20 5.15 13.50
N GLY A 183 -6.82 4.64 14.57
CA GLY A 183 -8.14 5.08 15.03
C GLY A 183 -9.31 4.55 14.20
N ILE A 184 -9.23 3.29 13.74
CA ILE A 184 -10.20 2.70 12.81
C ILE A 184 -11.63 2.64 13.37
N GLU A 185 -11.77 2.66 14.70
CA GLU A 185 -13.03 2.70 15.43
C GLU A 185 -13.84 3.98 15.21
N ARG A 186 -13.20 5.07 14.74
CA ARG A 186 -13.87 6.34 14.44
C ARG A 186 -14.61 6.34 13.11
N ALA A 187 -14.50 5.27 12.32
CA ALA A 187 -15.08 5.17 11.00
C ALA A 187 -16.60 5.38 11.02
N THR A 188 -17.03 6.53 10.50
CA THR A 188 -18.44 6.86 10.26
C THR A 188 -18.60 7.28 8.81
N GLN A 189 -19.79 7.11 8.23
CA GLN A 189 -20.02 7.47 6.83
C GLN A 189 -19.67 8.94 6.55
N SER A 190 -20.08 9.88 7.43
CA SER A 190 -19.80 11.31 7.28
C SER A 190 -18.31 11.67 7.42
N LEU A 191 -17.55 10.94 8.25
CA LEU A 191 -16.10 11.08 8.30
C LEU A 191 -15.46 10.60 7.00
N LEU A 192 -15.84 9.40 6.54
CA LEU A 192 -15.30 8.79 5.33
C LEU A 192 -15.57 9.62 4.08
N GLU A 193 -16.75 10.24 3.97
CA GLU A 193 -17.08 11.19 2.87
C GLU A 193 -16.13 12.38 2.84
N ARG A 194 -15.72 12.91 4.01
CA ARG A 194 -14.75 14.01 4.10
C ARG A 194 -13.34 13.54 3.79
N MET A 195 -12.92 12.41 4.37
CA MET A 195 -11.62 11.80 4.08
C MET A 195 -11.46 11.52 2.58
N LEU A 196 -12.49 10.97 1.93
CA LEU A 196 -12.49 10.69 0.49
C LEU A 196 -12.14 11.92 -0.34
N LYS A 197 -12.81 13.05 -0.11
CA LYS A 197 -12.57 14.29 -0.85
C LYS A 197 -11.13 14.76 -0.71
N SER A 198 -10.59 14.71 0.52
CA SER A 198 -9.19 15.08 0.78
C SER A 198 -8.18 14.07 0.22
N THR A 199 -8.48 12.77 0.27
CA THR A 199 -7.65 11.72 -0.33
C THR A 199 -7.60 11.83 -1.85
N ILE A 200 -8.73 12.10 -2.51
CA ILE A 200 -8.79 12.39 -3.95
C ILE A 200 -7.95 13.62 -4.27
N GLY A 201 -8.19 14.74 -3.59
CA GLY A 201 -7.42 15.98 -3.83
C GLY A 201 -5.92 15.81 -3.60
N PHE A 202 -5.53 15.03 -2.60
CA PHE A 202 -4.12 14.72 -2.34
C PHE A 202 -3.51 13.79 -3.39
N SER A 203 -4.25 12.77 -3.83
CA SER A 203 -3.85 11.86 -4.92
C SER A 203 -3.66 12.61 -6.24
N ASP A 204 -4.59 13.49 -6.60
CA ASP A 204 -4.49 14.30 -7.83
C ASP A 204 -3.27 15.24 -7.78
N LEU A 205 -2.93 15.78 -6.61
CA LEU A 205 -1.75 16.63 -6.42
C LEU A 205 -0.43 15.86 -6.56
N VAL A 206 -0.35 14.65 -6.01
CA VAL A 206 0.90 13.87 -5.96
C VAL A 206 1.11 13.00 -7.20
N GLU A 207 0.07 12.29 -7.62
CA GLU A 207 0.14 11.26 -8.66
C GLU A 207 -0.24 11.81 -10.03
N ASN A 208 -1.30 12.63 -10.08
CA ASN A 208 -1.83 13.26 -11.29
C ASN A 208 -2.02 12.25 -12.46
N ASN A 209 -2.61 11.08 -12.17
CA ASN A 209 -2.69 9.97 -13.12
C ASN A 209 -4.06 9.25 -13.11
N ASN A 210 -5.17 9.95 -12.84
CA ASN A 210 -6.54 9.39 -12.72
C ASN A 210 -6.78 8.42 -11.55
N HIS A 211 -5.86 8.27 -10.60
CA HIS A 211 -6.05 7.35 -9.47
C HIS A 211 -7.24 7.73 -8.59
N SER A 212 -7.61 9.02 -8.54
CA SER A 212 -8.83 9.54 -7.92
C SER A 212 -10.11 8.80 -8.31
N LYS A 213 -10.23 8.36 -9.57
CA LYS A 213 -11.41 7.60 -10.03
C LYS A 213 -11.47 6.19 -9.42
N ILE A 214 -10.33 5.52 -9.27
CA ILE A 214 -10.26 4.21 -8.61
C ILE A 214 -10.52 4.36 -7.10
N ILE A 215 -10.01 5.43 -6.49
CA ILE A 215 -10.26 5.76 -5.08
C ILE A 215 -11.76 5.92 -4.83
N GLN A 216 -12.46 6.68 -5.68
CA GLN A 216 -13.92 6.84 -5.62
C GLN A 216 -14.64 5.49 -5.77
N GLN A 217 -14.29 4.69 -6.78
CA GLN A 217 -14.94 3.39 -7.02
C GLN A 217 -14.79 2.43 -5.83
N LYS A 218 -13.61 2.39 -5.21
CA LYS A 218 -13.35 1.54 -4.03
C LYS A 218 -14.09 2.04 -2.80
N TYR A 219 -14.15 3.35 -2.61
CA TYR A 219 -14.98 3.97 -1.58
C TYR A 219 -16.45 3.58 -1.73
N ASP A 220 -17.01 3.72 -2.94
CA ASP A 220 -18.43 3.42 -3.22
C ASP A 220 -18.74 1.94 -2.91
N LEU A 221 -17.82 1.03 -3.26
CA LEU A 221 -17.93 -0.38 -2.91
C LEU A 221 -18.01 -0.57 -1.39
N PHE A 222 -17.07 0.01 -0.63
CA PHE A 222 -17.03 -0.22 0.81
C PHE A 222 -18.27 0.34 1.52
N VAL A 223 -18.71 1.56 1.15
CA VAL A 223 -19.90 2.17 1.74
C VAL A 223 -21.15 1.38 1.40
N LYS A 224 -21.33 0.96 0.14
CA LYS A 224 -22.47 0.15 -0.29
C LYS A 224 -22.58 -1.17 0.47
N ASN A 225 -21.44 -1.75 0.88
CA ASN A 225 -21.38 -3.01 1.61
C ASN A 225 -21.21 -2.84 3.14
N SER A 226 -21.38 -1.62 3.67
CA SER A 226 -21.23 -1.31 5.11
C SER A 226 -19.85 -1.66 5.70
N MET A 227 -18.81 -1.69 4.86
CA MET A 227 -17.43 -2.02 5.24
C MET A 227 -16.67 -0.75 5.67
N LEU A 228 -17.20 -0.02 6.66
CA LEU A 228 -16.70 1.32 7.00
C LEU A 228 -15.26 1.32 7.53
N SER A 229 -14.89 0.36 8.37
CA SER A 229 -13.52 0.21 8.86
C SER A 229 -12.54 -0.10 7.71
N ASP A 230 -12.93 -0.96 6.77
CA ASP A 230 -12.11 -1.30 5.61
C ASP A 230 -11.94 -0.07 4.69
N CYS A 231 -12.99 0.73 4.52
CA CYS A 231 -12.91 2.02 3.84
C CYS A 231 -11.94 2.98 4.52
N TYR A 232 -12.02 3.11 5.86
CA TYR A 232 -11.12 3.95 6.64
C TYR A 232 -9.67 3.53 6.46
N PHE A 233 -9.41 2.22 6.61
CA PHE A 233 -8.08 1.65 6.43
C PHE A 233 -7.55 1.90 5.02
N TYR A 234 -8.39 1.68 4.00
CA TYR A 234 -8.05 1.90 2.59
C TYR A 234 -7.65 3.36 2.33
N LEU A 235 -8.47 4.33 2.72
CA LEU A 235 -8.21 5.75 2.47
C LEU A 235 -6.91 6.21 3.14
N GLY A 236 -6.72 5.88 4.42
CA GLY A 236 -5.48 6.22 5.12
C GLY A 236 -4.24 5.55 4.52
N TYR A 237 -4.37 4.33 3.96
CA TYR A 237 -3.28 3.66 3.26
C TYR A 237 -2.90 4.40 1.97
N ILE A 238 -3.89 4.82 1.17
CA ILE A 238 -3.64 5.61 -0.05
C ILE A 238 -2.93 6.92 0.31
N ASN A 239 -3.35 7.58 1.39
CA ASN A 239 -2.68 8.78 1.88
C ASN A 239 -1.23 8.49 2.30
N LYS A 240 -0.95 7.36 2.97
CA LYS A 240 0.42 6.92 3.29
C LYS A 240 1.27 6.79 2.02
N GLU A 241 0.75 6.11 1.00
CA GLU A 241 1.50 5.91 -0.26
C GLU A 241 1.84 7.25 -0.93
N ASN A 242 0.90 8.20 -0.95
CA ASN A 242 1.14 9.51 -1.55
C ASN A 242 2.02 10.41 -0.68
N PHE A 243 1.88 10.36 0.64
CA PHE A 243 2.74 11.08 1.57
C PHE A 243 4.20 10.64 1.44
N VAL A 244 4.45 9.33 1.38
CA VAL A 244 5.80 8.77 1.23
C VAL A 244 6.46 9.20 -0.09
N LYS A 245 5.70 9.39 -1.18
CA LYS A 245 6.24 9.86 -2.47
C LYS A 245 6.78 11.29 -2.41
N ILE A 246 6.25 12.14 -1.53
CA ILE A 246 6.65 13.56 -1.39
C ILE A 246 7.41 13.84 -0.08
N LYS A 247 7.80 12.79 0.64
CA LYS A 247 8.34 12.88 1.99
C LYS A 247 9.59 13.77 2.13
N ASP A 248 10.39 13.86 1.07
CA ASP A 248 11.65 14.63 1.06
C ASP A 248 11.43 16.11 0.74
N SER A 249 10.23 16.49 0.29
CA SER A 249 9.85 17.87 -0.05
C SER A 249 8.70 18.43 0.77
N ILE A 250 8.04 17.61 1.60
CA ILE A 250 6.82 17.96 2.33
C ILE A 250 6.97 19.17 3.26
N ASP A 251 8.13 19.31 3.92
CA ASP A 251 8.39 20.44 4.82
C ASP A 251 8.47 21.80 4.09
N ARG A 252 8.63 21.78 2.76
CA ARG A 252 8.58 22.99 1.91
C ARG A 252 7.16 23.37 1.49
N GLN A 253 6.17 22.56 1.85
CA GLN A 253 4.77 22.72 1.48
C GLN A 253 3.87 22.62 2.72
N PRO A 254 4.07 23.48 3.74
CA PRO A 254 3.36 23.39 5.02
C PRO A 254 1.83 23.45 4.87
N ASP A 255 1.33 24.16 3.86
CA ASP A 255 -0.10 24.30 3.57
C ASP A 255 -0.80 22.97 3.25
N LEU A 256 -0.05 21.95 2.80
CA LEU A 256 -0.60 20.61 2.58
C LEU A 256 -1.19 20.00 3.85
N ILE A 257 -0.79 20.49 5.04
CA ILE A 257 -1.38 20.02 6.29
C ILE A 257 -2.89 20.24 6.35
N HIS A 258 -3.43 21.26 5.67
CA HIS A 258 -4.88 21.50 5.64
C HIS A 258 -5.64 20.37 4.94
N ILE A 259 -5.04 19.77 3.90
CA ILE A 259 -5.58 18.60 3.21
C ILE A 259 -5.33 17.35 4.06
N LEU A 260 -4.10 17.19 4.54
CA LEU A 260 -3.66 15.97 5.24
C LEU A 260 -4.36 15.77 6.59
N LYS A 261 -4.71 16.85 7.31
CA LYS A 261 -5.49 16.76 8.56
C LYS A 261 -6.80 16.00 8.37
N ILE A 262 -7.49 16.24 7.25
CA ILE A 262 -8.75 15.57 6.94
C ILE A 262 -8.47 14.21 6.30
N ALA A 263 -7.51 14.12 5.38
CA ALA A 263 -7.20 12.88 4.69
C ALA A 263 -6.79 11.76 5.67
N PHE A 264 -5.94 12.09 6.64
CA PHE A 264 -5.47 11.16 7.66
C PHE A 264 -6.33 11.10 8.94
N ASP A 265 -7.38 11.91 9.06
CA ASP A 265 -8.17 12.06 10.30
C ASP A 265 -7.27 12.32 11.52
N ILE A 266 -6.47 13.40 11.44
CA ILE A 266 -5.44 13.71 12.44
C ILE A 266 -6.05 14.27 13.71
N GLU A 267 -5.69 13.66 14.84
CA GLU A 267 -5.90 14.19 16.19
C GLU A 267 -4.74 15.11 16.61
N ALA A 268 -5.05 16.25 17.22
CA ALA A 268 -4.09 17.29 17.58
C ALA A 268 -3.58 17.19 19.04
N ASP A 269 -3.35 15.98 19.55
CA ASP A 269 -2.84 15.74 20.90
C ASP A 269 -1.42 15.14 20.86
N SER A 270 -0.42 15.91 21.28
CA SER A 270 0.98 15.49 21.31
C SER A 270 1.25 14.36 22.30
N ASN A 271 0.54 14.31 23.44
CA ASN A 271 0.72 13.24 24.43
C ASN A 271 0.19 11.92 23.90
N LEU A 272 -0.97 11.95 23.21
CA LEU A 272 -1.51 10.80 22.51
C LEU A 272 -0.53 10.32 21.44
N LEU A 273 0.02 11.23 20.65
CA LEU A 273 0.96 10.94 19.58
C LEU A 273 2.24 10.27 20.11
N GLU A 274 2.81 10.77 21.20
CA GLU A 274 3.95 10.12 21.87
C GLU A 274 3.63 8.70 22.33
N ASN A 275 2.45 8.48 22.90
CA ASN A 275 2.03 7.16 23.37
C ASN A 275 1.83 6.19 22.20
N GLN A 276 1.19 6.63 21.11
CA GLN A 276 1.01 5.83 19.89
C GLN A 276 2.36 5.42 19.29
N VAL A 277 3.31 6.35 19.20
CA VAL A 277 4.67 6.04 18.71
C VAL A 277 5.36 4.99 19.60
N LYS A 278 5.27 5.11 20.93
CA LYS A 278 5.84 4.12 21.86
C LYS A 278 5.23 2.72 21.64
N LEU A 279 3.92 2.64 21.40
CA LEU A 279 3.24 1.37 21.10
C LEU A 279 3.74 0.77 19.78
N ILE A 280 3.80 1.56 18.71
CA ILE A 280 4.26 1.10 17.39
C ILE A 280 5.72 0.62 17.47
N GLN A 281 6.61 1.37 18.13
CA GLN A 281 8.00 0.98 18.31
C GLN A 281 8.15 -0.32 19.09
N LYS A 282 7.37 -0.48 20.17
CA LYS A 282 7.35 -1.73 20.94
C LYS A 282 6.92 -2.91 20.06
N SER A 283 5.87 -2.75 19.26
CA SER A 283 5.41 -3.76 18.31
C SER A 283 6.46 -4.10 17.25
N CYS A 284 7.10 -3.10 16.64
CA CYS A 284 8.19 -3.31 15.68
C CYS A 284 9.36 -4.09 16.30
N ASN A 285 9.80 -3.71 17.50
CA ASN A 285 10.89 -4.39 18.20
C ASN A 285 10.54 -5.83 18.59
N ALA A 286 9.29 -6.08 19.00
CA ALA A 286 8.81 -7.43 19.27
C ALA A 286 8.88 -8.31 18.01
N ILE A 287 8.39 -7.82 16.86
CA ILE A 287 8.46 -8.55 15.60
C ILE A 287 9.92 -8.75 15.18
N PHE A 288 10.78 -7.72 15.27
CA PHE A 288 12.20 -7.83 14.97
C PHE A 288 12.89 -8.94 15.78
N GLY A 289 12.60 -9.03 17.08
CA GLY A 289 13.12 -10.09 17.94
C GLY A 289 12.73 -11.48 17.45
N LEU A 290 11.49 -11.66 17.02
CA LEU A 290 10.97 -12.95 16.53
C LEU A 290 11.58 -13.36 15.19
N ILE A 291 11.75 -12.42 14.26
CA ILE A 291 12.27 -12.74 12.91
C ILE A 291 13.80 -12.82 12.87
N SER A 292 14.50 -12.32 13.90
CA SER A 292 15.97 -12.37 14.01
C SER A 292 16.44 -13.57 14.84
N GLY A 293 15.60 -14.08 15.74
CA GLY A 293 15.85 -15.30 16.51
C GLY A 293 15.48 -16.60 15.80
N ALA A 294 14.88 -16.52 14.60
CA ALA A 294 14.49 -17.64 13.74
C ALA A 294 15.28 -17.62 12.41
#